data_AF-A0A9X8BPC2-F1
#
_entry.id   AF-A0A9X8BPC2-F1
#
_cell.length_a   1.000
_cell.length_b   1.000
_cell.length_c   1.000
_cell.angle_alpha   90.00
_cell.angle_beta   90.00
_cell.angle_gamma   90.00
#
_symmetry.space_group_name_H-M   'P 1'
#
loop_
_entity.id
_entity.type
_entity.pdbx_description
1 polymer ?
#
loop_
_entity_poly.entity_id
_entity_poly.type
_entity_poly.pdbx_seq_one_letter_code
_entity_poly.pdbx_strand_id
1 'polypeptide(L)'
;MIDEKAAIESAKAYALKNFINSWDYDMHLAALVELDGVQYWEIKTNLASPPGTPFYEQILPSPIRYYVDPQTGECVGYKTHRDKQISQRKR
;
A
#
# COMPACT_ATOMS: atom_id res chain seq x y z
N MET A 1 1.00 6.82 18.50
CA MET A 1 1.57 6.08 17.35
C MET A 1 0.97 4.70 17.27
N ILE A 2 0.41 4.33 16.11
CA ILE A 2 -0.14 3.00 15.83
C ILE A 2 0.99 1.97 15.67
N ASP A 3 0.65 0.70 15.85
CA ASP A 3 1.57 -0.40 15.59
C ASP A 3 1.61 -0.81 14.11
N GLU A 4 2.57 -1.67 13.78
CA GLU A 4 2.75 -2.21 12.43
C GLU A 4 1.49 -2.91 11.89
N LYS A 5 0.79 -3.67 12.75
CA LYS A 5 -0.40 -4.41 12.35
C LYS A 5 -1.53 -3.46 11.94
N ALA A 6 -1.79 -2.42 12.72
CA ALA A 6 -2.77 -1.40 12.41
C ALA A 6 -2.41 -0.64 11.13
N ALA A 7 -1.13 -0.35 10.90
CA ALA A 7 -0.67 0.30 9.67
C ALA A 7 -0.92 -0.56 8.42
N ILE A 8 -0.67 -1.87 8.48
CA ILE A 8 -0.95 -2.82 7.39
C ILE A 8 -2.45 -2.87 7.09
N GLU A 9 -3.31 -2.96 8.11
CA GLU A 9 -4.77 -2.99 7.92
C GLU A 9 -5.31 -1.69 7.31
N SER A 10 -4.80 -0.53 7.73
CA SER A 10 -5.14 0.76 7.13
C SER A 10 -4.72 0.84 5.66
N ALA A 11 -3.51 0.39 5.32
CA ALA A 11 -3.04 0.34 3.94
C ALA A 11 -3.90 -0.58 3.07
N LYS A 12 -4.26 -1.77 3.60
CA LYS A 12 -5.14 -2.73 2.93
C LYS A 12 -6.52 -2.13 2.63
N ALA A 13 -7.14 -1.52 3.63
CA ALA A 13 -8.45 -0.89 3.48
C ALA A 13 -8.41 0.22 2.41
N TYR A 14 -7.34 1.01 2.38
CA TYR A 14 -7.12 2.02 1.35
C TYR A 14 -6.94 1.38 -0.04
N ALA A 15 -6.11 0.34 -0.16
CA ALA A 15 -5.82 -0.34 -1.41
C ALA A 15 -7.08 -0.93 -2.06
N LEU A 16 -7.87 -1.67 -1.28
CA LEU A 16 -9.10 -2.33 -1.74
C LEU A 16 -10.21 -1.33 -2.10
N LYS A 17 -10.26 -0.18 -1.43
CA LYS A 17 -11.20 0.90 -1.75
C LYS A 17 -10.84 1.61 -3.06
N ASN A 18 -9.55 1.71 -3.38
CA ASN A 18 -9.06 2.60 -4.42
C ASN A 18 -8.63 1.91 -5.71
N PHE A 19 -8.44 0.60 -5.73
CA PHE A 19 -7.84 -0.05 -6.89
C PHE A 19 -8.34 -1.48 -7.05
N ILE A 20 -8.39 -1.92 -8.30
CA ILE A 20 -8.55 -3.34 -8.65
C ILE A 20 -7.14 -3.93 -8.67
N ASN A 21 -6.93 -5.09 -8.03
CA ASN A 21 -5.66 -5.82 -7.98
C ASN A 21 -4.51 -5.08 -7.26
N SER A 22 -4.75 -4.61 -6.04
CA SER A 22 -3.85 -3.68 -5.34
C SER A 22 -3.23 -4.19 -4.05
N TRP A 23 -3.50 -5.45 -3.72
CA TRP A 23 -3.08 -6.01 -2.46
C TRP A 23 -2.70 -7.48 -2.66
N ASP A 24 -1.45 -7.78 -2.42
CA ASP A 24 -0.95 -9.14 -2.25
C ASP A 24 -1.43 -9.64 -0.89
N TYR A 25 -2.03 -10.82 -0.80
CA TYR A 25 -2.55 -11.33 0.48
C TYR A 25 -1.50 -12.13 1.28
N ASP A 26 -0.37 -12.47 0.64
CA ASP A 26 0.60 -13.39 1.20
C ASP A 26 1.81 -12.67 1.81
N MET A 27 2.22 -11.52 1.25
CA MET A 27 3.44 -10.83 1.70
C MET A 27 3.28 -9.31 1.83
N HIS A 28 3.61 -8.81 3.03
CA HIS A 28 3.66 -7.38 3.35
C HIS A 28 4.82 -7.11 4.30
N LEU A 29 5.48 -5.98 4.13
CA LEU A 29 6.51 -5.50 5.05
C LEU A 29 6.17 -4.08 5.47
N ALA A 30 6.15 -3.82 6.77
CA ALA A 30 6.02 -2.48 7.31
C ALA A 30 7.37 -1.95 7.80
N ALA A 31 7.64 -0.68 7.55
CA ALA A 31 8.78 0.02 8.13
C ALA A 31 8.41 1.46 8.43
N LEU A 32 8.90 2.00 9.56
CA LEU A 32 8.87 3.44 9.79
C LEU A 32 9.94 4.11 8.94
N VAL A 33 9.54 5.07 8.11
CA VAL A 33 10.40 5.84 7.23
C VAL A 33 10.17 7.33 7.44
N GLU A 34 11.16 8.14 7.09
CA GLU A 34 11.03 9.59 7.06
C GLU A 34 11.14 10.07 5.61
N LEU A 35 10.17 10.87 5.18
CA LEU A 35 10.10 11.47 3.85
C LEU A 35 9.83 12.97 3.99
N ASP A 36 10.71 13.80 3.45
CA ASP A 36 10.60 15.27 3.50
C ASP A 36 10.37 15.83 4.91
N GLY A 37 10.98 15.20 5.93
CA GLY A 37 10.85 15.59 7.35
C GLY A 37 9.58 15.11 8.04
N VAL A 38 8.77 14.29 7.37
CA VAL A 38 7.54 13.69 7.93
C VAL A 38 7.70 12.18 8.04
N GLN A 39 7.32 11.62 9.19
CA GLN A 39 7.39 10.20 9.45
C GLN A 39 6.15 9.47 8.94
N TYR A 40 6.34 8.31 8.31
CA TYR A 40 5.29 7.44 7.81
C TYR A 40 5.58 5.98 8.12
N TRP A 41 4.53 5.18 8.26
CA TRP A 41 4.62 3.74 8.02
C TRP A 41 4.61 3.49 6.51
N GLU A 42 5.72 3.01 5.95
CA GLU A 42 5.80 2.49 4.58
C GLU A 42 5.42 1.00 4.59
N ILE A 43 4.32 0.66 3.92
CA ILE A 43 3.86 -0.71 3.74
C ILE A 43 4.19 -1.15 2.32
N LYS A 44 5.16 -2.06 2.19
CA LYS A 44 5.56 -2.67 0.90
C LYS A 44 4.76 -3.92 0.66
N THR A 45 4.15 -4.00 -0.52
CA THR A 45 3.41 -5.18 -1.00
C THR A 45 3.46 -5.19 -2.53
N ASN A 46 2.69 -6.05 -3.17
CA ASN A 46 2.53 -6.08 -4.62
C ASN A 46 1.09 -5.75 -5.02
N LEU A 47 0.95 -5.12 -6.18
CA LEU A 47 -0.27 -5.22 -6.97
C LEU A 47 -0.41 -6.69 -7.38
N ALA A 48 -1.42 -7.38 -6.88
CA ALA A 48 -1.66 -8.79 -7.15
C ALA A 48 -3.11 -9.01 -7.59
N SER A 49 -3.31 -9.98 -8.49
CA SER A 49 -4.66 -10.42 -8.85
C SER A 49 -5.35 -11.06 -7.63
N PRO A 50 -6.67 -10.85 -7.46
CA PRO A 50 -7.45 -11.48 -6.42
C PRO A 50 -7.29 -13.02 -6.43
N PRO A 51 -7.42 -13.65 -5.26
CA PRO A 51 -7.48 -15.10 -5.18
C PRO A 51 -8.57 -15.65 -6.12
N GLY A 52 -8.20 -16.65 -6.94
CA GLY A 52 -9.13 -17.28 -7.88
C GLY A 52 -9.25 -16.62 -9.26
N THR A 53 -8.52 -15.52 -9.53
CA THR A 53 -8.47 -14.96 -10.90
C THR A 53 -7.89 -15.99 -11.89
N PRO A 54 -8.56 -16.26 -13.03
CA PRO A 54 -8.06 -17.16 -14.06
C PRO A 54 -6.66 -16.76 -14.55
N PHE A 55 -5.80 -17.72 -14.87
CA PHE A 55 -4.40 -17.45 -15.25
C PHE A 55 -4.25 -16.41 -16.37
N TYR A 56 -5.13 -16.43 -17.37
CA TYR A 56 -5.09 -15.50 -18.51
C TYR A 56 -5.58 -14.07 -18.16
N GLU A 57 -6.17 -13.88 -16.98
CA GLU A 57 -6.58 -12.59 -16.42
C GLU A 57 -5.63 -12.11 -15.30
N GLN A 58 -4.62 -12.92 -14.95
CA GLN A 58 -3.67 -12.55 -13.91
C GLN A 58 -2.72 -11.45 -14.39
N ILE A 59 -2.45 -10.49 -13.51
CA ILE A 59 -1.42 -9.49 -13.72
C ILE A 59 -0.09 -9.97 -13.15
N LEU A 60 1.01 -9.54 -13.73
CA LEU A 60 2.32 -9.75 -13.14
C LEU A 60 2.43 -8.94 -11.84
N PRO A 61 2.76 -9.58 -10.70
CA PRO A 61 2.94 -8.88 -9.45
C PRO A 61 3.92 -7.72 -9.60
N SER A 62 3.49 -6.53 -9.20
CA SER A 62 4.26 -5.31 -9.35
C SER A 62 4.38 -4.60 -8.00
N PRO A 63 5.59 -4.21 -7.56
CA PRO A 63 5.76 -3.59 -6.25
C PRO A 63 4.98 -2.28 -6.11
N ILE A 64 4.31 -2.13 -4.98
CA ILE A 64 3.64 -0.90 -4.56
C ILE A 64 3.94 -0.64 -3.08
N ARG A 65 3.95 0.64 -2.72
CA ARG A 65 4.17 1.08 -1.35
C ARG A 65 3.03 1.97 -0.92
N TYR A 66 2.45 1.71 0.25
CA TYR A 66 1.45 2.57 0.87
C TYR A 66 2.09 3.34 2.03
N TYR A 67 1.62 4.56 2.27
CA TYR A 67 2.15 5.42 3.32
C TYR A 67 1.02 5.73 4.29
N VAL A 68 1.22 5.39 5.55
CA VAL A 68 0.24 5.58 6.62
C VAL A 68 0.80 6.53 7.66
N ASP A 69 -0.01 7.49 8.08
CA ASP A 69 0.32 8.41 9.17
C ASP A 69 0.47 7.61 10.48
N PRO A 70 1.64 7.66 11.16
CA PRO A 70 1.87 6.87 12.35
C PRO A 70 1.01 7.28 13.54
N GLN A 71 0.50 8.51 13.59
CA GLN A 71 -0.32 9.01 14.69
C GLN A 71 -1.81 8.72 14.48
N THR A 72 -2.31 8.92 13.27
CA THR A 72 -3.76 8.80 12.97
C THR A 72 -4.15 7.44 12.40
N GLY A 73 -3.21 6.72 11.78
CA GLY A 73 -3.53 5.51 11.02
C GLY A 73 -4.19 5.78 9.68
N GLU A 74 -4.25 7.03 9.22
CA GLU A 74 -4.76 7.36 7.90
C GLU A 74 -3.74 7.01 6.81
N CYS A 75 -4.17 6.26 5.79
CA CYS A 75 -3.34 6.02 4.62
C CYS A 75 -3.33 7.28 3.73
N VAL A 76 -2.21 8.00 3.74
CA VAL A 76 -2.04 9.29 3.05
C VAL A 76 -1.83 9.15 1.54
N GLY A 77 -1.46 7.96 1.07
CA GLY A 77 -1.30 7.69 -0.36
C GLY A 77 -0.43 6.47 -0.66
N TYR A 78 0.06 6.41 -1.90
CA TYR A 78 0.85 5.29 -2.40
C TYR A 78 1.98 5.75 -3.33
N LYS A 79 2.97 4.88 -3.55
CA LYS A 79 4.01 5.03 -4.58
C LYS A 79 4.22 3.70 -5.29
N THR A 80 4.16 3.75 -6.60
CA THR A 80 4.70 2.72 -7.49
C THR A 80 6.19 3.00 -7.75
N HIS A 81 6.88 2.08 -8.41
CA HIS A 81 8.27 2.29 -8.84
C HIS A 81 8.48 3.51 -9.76
N ARG A 82 7.41 4.05 -10.37
CA ARG A 82 7.47 5.21 -11.27
C ARG A 82 7.25 6.54 -10.56
N ASP A 83 6.71 6.50 -9.34
CA ASP A 83 6.30 7.69 -8.61
C ASP A 83 7.47 8.32 -7.85
N LYS A 84 7.72 9.61 -8.13
CA LYS A 84 8.75 10.39 -7.41
C LYS A 84 8.25 10.85 -6.04
N GLN A 85 6.97 11.16 -5.92
CA GLN A 85 6.30 11.63 -4.70
C GLN A 85 5.15 10.70 -4.32
N ILE A 86 4.60 10.84 -3.11
CA ILE A 86 3.42 10.09 -2.69
C ILE A 86 2.24 10.54 -3.55
N SER A 87 1.69 9.61 -4.32
CA SER A 87 0.51 9.82 -5.14
C SER A 87 -0.75 9.60 -4.30
N GLN A 88 -1.75 10.44 -4.55
CA GLN A 88 -3.10 10.26 -4.02
C GLN A 88 -4.04 9.96 -5.18
N ARG A 89 -4.96 9.00 -4.99
CA ARG A 89 -6.03 8.82 -5.97
C ARG A 89 -6.95 10.04 -5.88
N LYS A 90 -6.99 10.85 -6.95
CA LYS A 90 -8.03 11.87 -7.11
C LYS A 90 -9.36 11.14 -7.23
N ARG A 91 -10.30 11.49 -6.33
CA ARG A 91 -11.69 11.00 -6.40
C ARG A 91 -12.33 11.39 -7.72
#